data_AF-A0A934YCP7-F1
#
_entry.id   AF-A0A934YCP7-F1
#
_cell.length_a   1.000
_cell.length_b   1.000
_cell.length_c   1.000
_cell.angle_alpha   90.00
_cell.angle_beta   90.00
_cell.angle_gamma   90.00
#
_symmetry.space_group_name_H-M   'P 1'
#
loop_
_entity.id
_entity.type
_entity.pdbx_description
1 polymer ?
#
loop_
_entity_poly.entity_id
_entity_poly.type
_entity_poly.pdbx_seq_one_letter_code
_entity_poly.pdbx_strand_id
1 'polypeptide(L)'
;MQPIKPALILFFIGFIILGIVGLKSAPDLTIAMLKHPEREHFRYILLIIGALLYGLFSFDVLRNNFLNINGKLKWGITAIVLITFFEMIMEFRHHYFYAENLQKWINSGNNSHDFSDYYDNWIICTLGAIGRLLIYILIIWISIRLYRLKRTIIWNPILTTFLAVFGVISSIVMIFFFAFDIAAPPQFGFLMIFFIPGIPFLLLYWLGVGLLTKRPESINT
;
A
#
# COMPACT_ATOMS: atom_id res chain seq x y z
N MET A 1 -2.90 2.18 -27.36
CA MET A 1 -1.47 1.94 -27.02
C MET A 1 -1.39 1.24 -25.67
N GLN A 2 -0.62 0.14 -25.58
CA GLN A 2 -0.41 -0.59 -24.33
C GLN A 2 0.52 0.23 -23.40
N PRO A 3 0.20 0.37 -22.10
CA PRO A 3 1.00 1.16 -21.17
C PRO A 3 2.22 0.38 -20.67
N ILE A 4 3.19 0.11 -21.57
CA ILE A 4 4.37 -0.73 -21.27
C ILE A 4 5.22 -0.14 -20.15
N LYS A 5 5.54 1.17 -20.22
CA LYS A 5 6.33 1.84 -19.18
C LYS A 5 5.65 1.78 -17.80
N PRO A 6 4.37 2.14 -17.63
CA PRO A 6 3.64 1.92 -16.38
C PRO A 6 3.67 0.47 -15.91
N ALA A 7 3.55 -0.49 -16.82
CA ALA A 7 3.56 -1.91 -16.49
C ALA A 7 4.92 -2.36 -15.94
N LEU A 8 6.02 -1.90 -16.52
CA LEU A 8 7.37 -2.16 -16.02
C LEU A 8 7.58 -1.53 -14.63
N ILE A 9 7.14 -0.30 -14.42
CA ILE A 9 7.21 0.36 -13.09
C ILE A 9 6.53 -0.51 -12.03
N LEU A 10 5.32 -0.99 -12.31
CA LEU A 10 4.59 -1.88 -11.41
C LEU A 10 5.28 -3.23 -11.23
N PHE A 11 5.86 -3.80 -12.29
CA PHE A 11 6.62 -5.04 -12.18
C PHE A 11 7.82 -4.89 -11.24
N PHE A 12 8.53 -3.75 -11.28
CA PHE A 12 9.66 -3.51 -10.39
C PHE A 12 9.27 -3.37 -8.90
N ILE A 13 8.02 -3.02 -8.60
CA ILE A 13 7.48 -3.08 -7.22
C ILE A 13 7.57 -4.51 -6.66
N GLY A 14 7.55 -5.55 -7.51
CA GLY A 14 7.79 -6.93 -7.11
C GLY A 14 9.11 -7.14 -6.35
N PHE A 15 10.20 -6.47 -6.78
CA PHE A 15 11.50 -6.57 -6.10
C PHE A 15 11.48 -5.94 -4.70
N ILE A 16 10.67 -4.89 -4.49
CA ILE A 16 10.46 -4.29 -3.18
C ILE A 16 9.84 -5.30 -2.22
N ILE A 17 8.81 -6.00 -2.67
CA ILE A 17 8.12 -7.01 -1.86
C ILE A 17 9.05 -8.18 -1.55
N LEU A 18 9.80 -8.67 -2.54
CA LEU A 18 10.78 -9.73 -2.32
C LEU A 18 11.84 -9.31 -1.30
N GLY A 19 12.30 -8.06 -1.35
CA GLY A 19 13.22 -7.50 -0.35
C GLY A 19 12.61 -7.50 1.07
N ILE A 20 11.34 -7.11 1.21
CA ILE A 20 10.64 -7.08 2.51
C ILE A 20 10.35 -8.49 3.04
N VAL A 21 9.91 -9.41 2.19
CA VAL A 21 9.64 -10.82 2.56
C VAL A 21 10.94 -11.55 2.93
N GLY A 22 12.05 -11.18 2.29
CA GLY A 22 13.39 -11.69 2.61
C GLY A 22 13.92 -11.23 3.98
N LEU A 23 13.34 -10.16 4.56
CA LEU A 23 13.65 -9.77 5.94
C LEU A 23 13.00 -10.77 6.89
N LYS A 24 13.83 -11.50 7.62
CA LYS A 24 13.40 -12.44 8.65
C LYS A 24 12.56 -11.67 9.69
N SER A 25 11.32 -12.13 9.89
CA SER A 25 10.28 -11.65 10.81
C SER A 25 9.51 -10.37 10.42
N ALA A 26 8.26 -10.32 10.90
CA ALA A 26 7.44 -9.12 10.95
C ALA A 26 8.19 -8.00 11.71
N PRO A 27 7.84 -6.71 11.49
CA PRO A 27 8.40 -5.61 12.26
C PRO A 27 8.25 -5.89 13.76
N ASP A 28 9.36 -5.85 14.48
CA ASP A 28 9.37 -5.92 15.94
C ASP A 28 9.08 -4.52 16.46
N LEU A 29 8.03 -4.34 17.25
CA LEU A 29 7.63 -3.05 17.84
C LEU A 29 8.00 -2.94 19.33
N THR A 30 8.82 -3.87 19.83
CA THR A 30 9.24 -3.91 21.24
C THR A 30 10.67 -3.36 21.42
N ILE A 31 11.16 -3.33 22.66
CA ILE A 31 12.56 -3.01 22.97
C ILE A 31 13.54 -3.84 22.12
N ALA A 32 13.19 -5.07 21.74
CA ALA A 32 14.09 -5.94 21.00
C ALA A 32 14.48 -5.38 19.61
N MET A 33 13.68 -4.49 19.02
CA MET A 33 14.03 -3.74 17.81
C MET A 33 15.30 -2.89 17.96
N LEU A 34 15.58 -2.37 19.16
CA LEU A 34 16.77 -1.54 19.42
C LEU A 34 18.08 -2.32 19.24
N LYS A 35 18.04 -3.66 19.18
CA LYS A 35 19.20 -4.48 18.87
C LYS A 35 19.62 -4.40 17.40
N HIS A 36 18.66 -4.20 16.51
CA HIS A 36 18.86 -4.20 15.05
C HIS A 36 17.97 -3.16 14.35
N PRO A 37 18.08 -1.86 14.70
CA PRO A 37 17.24 -0.80 14.11
C PRO A 37 17.43 -0.68 12.59
N GLU A 38 18.62 -1.04 12.08
CA GLU A 38 18.94 -1.01 10.65
C GLU A 38 18.01 -1.88 9.80
N ARG A 39 17.43 -2.95 10.38
CA ARG A 39 16.49 -3.83 9.67
C ARG A 39 15.17 -3.13 9.38
N GLU A 40 14.66 -2.38 10.35
CA GLU A 40 13.43 -1.62 10.18
C GLU A 40 13.66 -0.40 9.31
N HIS A 41 14.80 0.29 9.46
CA HIS A 41 15.21 1.33 8.50
C HIS A 41 15.22 0.83 7.07
N PHE A 42 15.84 -0.33 6.82
CA PHE A 42 15.88 -0.92 5.49
C PHE A 42 14.49 -1.30 4.98
N ARG A 43 13.63 -1.88 5.82
CA ARG A 43 12.22 -2.19 5.49
C ARG A 43 11.48 -0.94 5.03
N TYR A 44 11.57 0.15 5.77
CA TYR A 44 10.86 1.39 5.44
C TYR A 44 11.49 2.14 4.27
N ILE A 45 12.80 2.03 4.05
CA ILE A 45 13.44 2.50 2.80
C ILE A 45 12.87 1.75 1.59
N LEU A 46 12.76 0.43 1.66
CA LEU A 46 12.15 -0.37 0.59
C LEU A 46 10.70 0.06 0.34
N LEU A 47 9.90 0.22 1.40
CA LEU A 47 8.51 0.71 1.29
C LEU A 47 8.43 2.11 0.67
N ILE A 48 9.32 3.03 1.04
CA ILE A 48 9.41 4.37 0.42
C ILE A 48 9.72 4.26 -1.07
N ILE A 49 10.65 3.41 -1.48
CA ILE A 49 10.92 3.15 -2.91
C ILE A 49 9.65 2.61 -3.60
N GLY A 50 8.92 1.70 -2.95
CA GLY A 50 7.62 1.20 -3.43
C GLY A 50 6.59 2.32 -3.63
N ALA A 51 6.47 3.24 -2.67
CA ALA A 51 5.59 4.41 -2.78
C ALA A 51 6.01 5.32 -3.94
N LEU A 52 7.31 5.58 -4.11
CA LEU A 52 7.83 6.37 -5.23
C LEU A 52 7.51 5.74 -6.58
N LEU A 53 7.65 4.41 -6.71
CA LEU A 53 7.26 3.67 -7.92
C LEU A 53 5.76 3.77 -8.17
N TYR A 54 4.92 3.65 -7.13
CA TYR A 54 3.48 3.90 -7.24
C TYR A 54 3.16 5.32 -7.71
N GLY A 55 3.86 6.33 -7.18
CA GLY A 55 3.73 7.73 -7.59
C GLY A 55 4.10 7.93 -9.07
N LEU A 56 5.22 7.36 -9.51
CA LEU A 56 5.66 7.39 -10.91
C LEU A 56 4.67 6.69 -11.84
N PHE A 57 4.16 5.52 -11.46
CA PHE A 57 3.11 4.80 -12.18
C PHE A 57 1.87 5.69 -12.35
N SER A 58 1.38 6.24 -11.24
CA SER A 58 0.14 7.03 -11.24
C SER A 58 0.29 8.30 -12.06
N PHE A 59 1.44 8.98 -11.95
CA PHE A 59 1.77 10.14 -12.78
C PHE A 59 1.74 9.80 -14.27
N ASP A 60 2.41 8.72 -14.69
CA ASP A 60 2.49 8.34 -16.10
C ASP A 60 1.11 7.91 -16.65
N VAL A 61 0.32 7.19 -15.85
CA VAL A 61 -1.05 6.78 -16.19
C VAL A 61 -1.99 7.96 -16.35
N LEU A 62 -1.94 8.93 -15.44
CA LEU A 62 -2.80 10.10 -15.47
C LEU A 62 -2.35 11.10 -16.54
N ARG A 63 -1.06 11.41 -16.63
CA ARG A 63 -0.51 12.37 -17.61
C ARG A 63 -0.87 11.95 -19.04
N ASN A 64 -0.61 10.69 -19.38
CA ASN A 64 -0.84 10.16 -20.73
C ASN A 64 -2.27 9.67 -20.96
N ASN A 65 -3.17 9.87 -20.00
CA ASN A 65 -4.57 9.44 -20.05
C ASN A 65 -4.75 7.97 -20.44
N PHE A 66 -3.90 7.09 -19.92
CA PHE A 66 -3.96 5.65 -20.22
C PHE A 66 -5.28 5.01 -19.73
N LEU A 67 -6.04 5.67 -18.85
CA LEU A 67 -7.35 5.18 -18.40
C LEU A 67 -8.53 5.75 -19.20
N ASN A 68 -8.28 6.53 -20.25
CA ASN A 68 -9.32 7.18 -21.07
C ASN A 68 -10.40 7.85 -20.21
N ILE A 69 -9.98 8.69 -19.27
CA ILE A 69 -10.86 9.36 -18.29
C ILE A 69 -11.15 10.79 -18.71
N ASN A 70 -12.35 11.28 -18.38
CA ASN A 70 -12.73 12.66 -18.61
C ASN A 70 -12.02 13.62 -17.64
N GLY A 71 -11.98 14.92 -17.97
CA GLY A 71 -11.20 15.90 -17.21
C GLY A 71 -11.60 16.05 -15.74
N LYS A 72 -12.91 16.07 -15.43
CA LYS A 72 -13.40 16.20 -14.05
C LYS A 72 -13.02 14.99 -13.19
N LEU A 73 -13.26 13.78 -13.70
CA LEU A 73 -12.91 12.54 -13.02
C LEU A 73 -11.38 12.41 -12.86
N LYS A 74 -10.60 12.86 -13.84
CA LYS A 74 -9.14 12.89 -13.77
C LYS A 74 -8.63 13.72 -12.60
N TRP A 75 -9.20 14.89 -12.35
CA TRP A 75 -8.83 15.71 -11.19
C TRP A 75 -9.18 15.02 -9.87
N GLY A 76 -10.37 14.43 -9.76
CA GLY A 76 -10.77 13.66 -8.57
C GLY A 76 -9.82 12.50 -8.28
N ILE A 77 -9.48 11.69 -9.29
CA ILE A 77 -8.54 10.57 -9.13
C ILE A 77 -7.14 11.09 -8.78
N THR A 78 -6.70 12.20 -9.38
CA THR A 78 -5.40 12.80 -9.06
C THR A 78 -5.34 13.21 -7.60
N ALA A 79 -6.40 13.83 -7.05
CA ALA A 79 -6.46 14.18 -5.65
C ALA A 79 -6.38 12.94 -4.74
N ILE A 80 -7.14 11.87 -5.05
CA ILE A 80 -7.10 10.62 -4.27
C ILE A 80 -5.70 10.00 -4.31
N VAL A 81 -5.07 9.93 -5.49
CA VAL A 81 -3.70 9.41 -5.65
C VAL A 81 -2.70 10.22 -4.80
N LEU A 82 -2.82 11.56 -4.80
CA LEU A 82 -1.94 12.42 -4.02
C LEU A 82 -2.13 12.22 -2.52
N ILE A 83 -3.38 12.10 -2.04
CA ILE A 83 -3.70 11.80 -0.65
C ILE A 83 -3.10 10.44 -0.27
N THR A 84 -3.37 9.41 -1.05
CA THR A 84 -2.83 8.05 -0.81
C THR A 84 -1.31 8.04 -0.80
N PHE A 85 -0.67 8.73 -1.74
CA PHE A 85 0.79 8.85 -1.80
C PHE A 85 1.35 9.57 -0.56
N PHE A 86 0.74 10.68 -0.17
CA PHE A 86 1.14 11.43 1.02
C PHE A 86 1.01 10.59 2.29
N GLU A 87 -0.12 9.91 2.49
CA GLU A 87 -0.34 9.01 3.64
C GLU A 87 0.71 7.90 3.71
N MET A 88 1.05 7.25 2.58
CA MET A 88 2.12 6.24 2.56
C MET A 88 3.47 6.83 2.98
N ILE A 89 3.86 8.00 2.45
CA ILE A 89 5.13 8.63 2.81
C ILE A 89 5.16 9.01 4.29
N MET A 90 4.05 9.53 4.81
CA MET A 90 3.93 9.94 6.21
C MET A 90 4.08 8.77 7.16
N GLU A 91 3.34 7.69 6.93
CA GLU A 91 3.41 6.48 7.76
C GLU A 91 4.77 5.78 7.63
N PHE A 92 5.35 5.66 6.43
CA PHE A 92 6.66 5.01 6.30
C PHE A 92 7.75 5.82 6.98
N ARG A 93 7.67 7.15 6.92
CA ARG A 93 8.55 8.03 7.69
C ARG A 93 8.32 7.87 9.19
N HIS A 94 7.06 7.81 9.63
CA HIS A 94 6.71 7.63 11.04
C HIS A 94 7.31 6.33 11.60
N HIS A 95 7.18 5.22 10.89
CA HIS A 95 7.76 3.96 11.36
C HIS A 95 9.26 3.83 11.10
N TYR A 96 9.84 4.54 10.11
CA TYR A 96 11.29 4.60 9.93
C TYR A 96 11.99 5.12 11.18
N PHE A 97 11.43 6.15 11.84
CA PHE A 97 12.00 6.73 13.06
C PHE A 97 11.52 6.07 14.37
N TYR A 98 10.84 4.91 14.28
CA TYR A 98 10.26 4.26 15.46
C TYR A 98 11.34 3.91 16.49
N ALA A 99 12.45 3.31 16.06
CA ALA A 99 13.53 2.88 16.94
C ALA A 99 14.19 4.07 17.68
N GLU A 100 14.48 5.16 16.97
CA GLU A 100 15.05 6.37 17.56
C GLU A 100 14.12 7.02 18.57
N ASN A 101 12.81 7.04 18.27
CA ASN A 101 11.81 7.63 19.16
C ASN A 101 11.57 6.74 20.39
N LEU A 102 11.58 5.41 20.23
CA LEU A 102 11.55 4.46 21.34
C LEU A 102 12.77 4.64 22.25
N GLN A 103 13.96 4.79 21.67
CA GLN A 103 15.18 5.02 22.46
C GLN A 103 15.10 6.34 23.22
N LYS A 104 14.63 7.43 22.61
CA LYS A 104 14.42 8.73 23.27
C LYS A 104 13.39 8.64 24.40
N TRP A 105 12.31 7.89 24.18
CA TRP A 105 11.27 7.66 25.17
C TRP A 105 11.81 6.98 26.42
N ILE A 106 12.55 5.87 26.24
CA ILE A 106 13.19 5.14 27.33
C ILE A 106 14.23 6.01 28.05
N ASN A 107 15.05 6.76 27.29
CA ASN A 107 16.06 7.65 27.86
C ASN A 107 15.44 8.81 28.68
N SER A 108 14.16 9.13 28.45
CA SER A 108 13.42 10.13 29.22
C SER A 108 12.83 9.55 30.52
N GLY A 109 13.09 8.27 30.82
CA GLY A 109 12.64 7.58 32.02
C GLY A 109 11.27 6.90 31.89
N ASN A 110 10.67 6.89 30.70
CA ASN A 110 9.35 6.30 30.49
C ASN A 110 9.42 4.78 30.27
N ASN A 111 8.32 4.09 30.56
CA ASN A 111 8.19 2.66 30.32
C ASN A 111 8.03 2.37 28.82
N SER A 112 8.84 1.46 28.29
CA SER A 112 8.77 1.03 26.90
C SER A 112 7.43 0.39 26.50
N HIS A 113 6.71 -0.22 27.43
CA HIS A 113 5.44 -0.88 27.15
C HIS A 113 4.35 0.10 26.73
N ASP A 114 4.42 1.34 27.21
CA ASP A 114 3.44 2.39 26.92
C ASP A 114 3.78 3.17 25.64
N PHE A 115 4.95 2.90 25.03
CA PHE A 115 5.44 3.66 23.89
C PHE A 115 4.55 3.49 22.66
N SER A 116 4.12 2.28 22.35
CA SER A 116 3.33 2.02 21.14
C SER A 116 2.02 2.79 21.16
N ASP A 117 1.31 2.81 22.28
CA ASP A 117 0.04 3.53 22.41
C ASP A 117 0.21 5.05 22.31
N TYR A 118 1.34 5.56 22.82
CA TYR A 118 1.71 6.98 22.68
C TYR A 118 2.09 7.34 21.24
N TYR A 119 2.95 6.53 20.63
CA TYR A 119 3.56 6.80 19.33
C TYR A 119 2.57 6.61 18.18
N ASP A 120 1.79 5.54 18.24
CA ASP A 120 0.78 5.15 17.26
C ASP A 120 -0.62 5.55 17.75
N ASN A 121 -0.78 6.84 18.05
CA ASN A 121 -2.06 7.37 18.52
C ASN A 121 -3.19 7.18 17.49
N TRP A 122 -4.43 7.28 17.98
CA TRP A 122 -5.63 7.03 17.17
C TRP A 122 -5.71 7.86 15.88
N ILE A 123 -5.20 9.10 15.88
CA ILE A 123 -5.20 9.98 14.70
C ILE A 123 -4.29 9.41 13.62
N ILE A 124 -3.03 9.12 13.99
CA ILE A 124 -2.02 8.59 13.05
C ILE A 124 -2.50 7.26 12.49
N CYS A 125 -2.99 6.36 13.34
CA CYS A 125 -3.46 5.05 12.95
C CYS A 125 -4.71 5.10 12.07
N THR A 126 -5.65 6.00 12.36
CA THR A 126 -6.86 6.19 11.55
C THR A 126 -6.54 6.79 10.18
N LEU A 127 -5.64 7.79 10.11
CA LEU A 127 -5.17 8.35 8.84
C LEU A 127 -4.47 7.29 8.00
N GLY A 128 -3.59 6.50 8.62
CA GLY A 128 -2.96 5.34 8.00
C GLY A 128 -4.01 4.36 7.44
N ALA A 129 -5.07 4.06 8.19
CA ALA A 129 -6.14 3.17 7.74
C ALA A 129 -6.97 3.74 6.58
N ILE A 130 -7.24 5.06 6.58
CA ILE A 130 -7.87 5.76 5.46
C ILE A 130 -6.98 5.69 4.22
N GLY A 131 -5.67 5.88 4.36
CA GLY A 131 -4.69 5.70 3.29
C GLY A 131 -4.77 4.30 2.65
N ARG A 132 -4.83 3.24 3.47
CA ARG A 132 -5.05 1.86 3.00
C ARG A 132 -6.37 1.71 2.26
N LEU A 133 -7.46 2.23 2.82
CA LEU A 133 -8.78 2.14 2.20
C LEU A 133 -8.75 2.74 0.77
N LEU A 134 -8.18 3.94 0.65
CA LEU A 134 -8.09 4.64 -0.63
C LEU A 134 -7.22 3.89 -1.65
N ILE A 135 -6.06 3.34 -1.25
CA ILE A 135 -5.21 2.60 -2.20
C ILE A 135 -5.90 1.33 -2.70
N TYR A 136 -6.61 0.59 -1.84
CA TYR A 136 -7.35 -0.60 -2.26
C TYR A 136 -8.49 -0.26 -3.22
N ILE A 137 -9.25 0.80 -2.93
CA ILE A 137 -10.30 1.30 -3.83
C ILE A 137 -9.70 1.69 -5.19
N LEU A 138 -8.56 2.40 -5.20
CA LEU A 138 -7.86 2.78 -6.42
C LEU A 138 -7.38 1.54 -7.20
N ILE A 139 -6.81 0.54 -6.53
CA ILE A 139 -6.35 -0.71 -7.15
C ILE A 139 -7.51 -1.44 -7.84
N ILE A 140 -8.66 -1.58 -7.17
CA ILE A 140 -9.87 -2.18 -7.75
C ILE A 140 -10.30 -1.39 -9.00
N TRP A 141 -10.44 -0.07 -8.84
CA TRP A 141 -10.92 0.79 -9.91
C TRP A 141 -9.99 0.78 -11.13
N ILE A 142 -8.68 0.89 -10.94
CA ILE A 142 -7.67 0.85 -12.00
C ILE A 142 -7.71 -0.51 -12.69
N SER A 143 -7.75 -1.62 -11.94
CA SER A 143 -7.74 -2.97 -12.51
C SER A 143 -8.98 -3.23 -13.38
N ILE A 144 -10.18 -2.89 -12.90
CA ILE A 144 -11.42 -2.98 -13.67
C ILE A 144 -11.36 -2.07 -14.91
N ARG A 145 -10.85 -0.84 -14.77
CA ARG A 145 -10.77 0.12 -15.88
C ARG A 145 -9.83 -0.37 -16.97
N LEU A 146 -8.67 -0.90 -16.61
CA LEU A 146 -7.72 -1.48 -17.57
C LEU A 146 -8.30 -2.68 -18.30
N TYR A 147 -9.07 -3.54 -17.61
CA TYR A 147 -9.78 -4.63 -18.25
C TYR A 147 -10.84 -4.15 -19.24
N ARG A 148 -11.69 -3.18 -18.85
CA ARG A 148 -12.70 -2.59 -19.75
C ARG A 148 -12.10 -1.95 -21.01
N LEU A 149 -10.89 -1.41 -20.89
CA LEU A 149 -10.12 -0.88 -22.01
C LEU A 149 -9.37 -1.96 -22.81
N LYS A 150 -9.62 -3.24 -22.52
CA LYS A 150 -8.94 -4.38 -23.12
C LYS A 150 -7.41 -4.25 -22.99
N ARG A 151 -6.88 -3.85 -21.83
CA ARG A 151 -5.42 -3.76 -21.58
C ARG A 151 -4.86 -4.88 -20.72
N THR A 152 -5.73 -5.60 -20.03
CA THR A 152 -5.39 -6.82 -19.26
C THR A 152 -6.31 -7.97 -19.68
N ILE A 153 -6.01 -9.18 -19.19
CA ILE A 153 -6.89 -10.36 -19.28
C ILE A 153 -7.86 -10.40 -18.09
N ILE A 154 -8.95 -11.17 -18.20
CA ILE A 154 -10.02 -11.24 -17.20
C ILE A 154 -9.56 -11.71 -15.81
N TRP A 155 -8.52 -12.54 -15.74
CA TRP A 155 -7.99 -13.04 -14.46
C TRP A 155 -7.32 -11.95 -13.62
N ASN A 156 -6.82 -10.89 -14.25
CA ASN A 156 -6.19 -9.79 -13.53
C ASN A 156 -7.18 -9.02 -12.64
N PRO A 157 -8.30 -8.47 -13.16
CA PRO A 157 -9.28 -7.80 -12.32
C PRO A 157 -9.98 -8.74 -11.35
N ILE A 158 -10.18 -10.03 -11.68
CA ILE A 158 -10.78 -10.97 -10.73
C ILE A 158 -9.89 -11.11 -9.48
N LEU A 159 -8.61 -11.47 -9.65
CA LEU A 159 -7.72 -11.69 -8.51
C LEU A 159 -7.47 -10.40 -7.74
N THR A 160 -7.18 -9.32 -8.47
CA THR A 160 -6.88 -8.01 -7.88
C THR A 160 -8.07 -7.49 -7.08
N THR A 161 -9.29 -7.60 -7.62
CA THR A 161 -10.50 -7.14 -6.93
C THR A 161 -10.80 -8.01 -5.70
N PHE A 162 -10.74 -9.33 -5.85
CA PHE A 162 -10.99 -10.25 -4.74
C PHE A 162 -10.08 -9.98 -3.54
N LEU A 163 -8.76 -9.84 -3.76
CA LEU A 163 -7.80 -9.55 -2.70
C LEU A 163 -7.95 -8.12 -2.16
N ALA A 164 -8.18 -7.13 -3.04
CA ALA A 164 -8.35 -5.75 -2.59
C ALA A 164 -9.65 -5.55 -1.80
N VAL A 165 -10.70 -6.34 -2.02
CA VAL A 165 -11.92 -6.30 -1.20
C VAL A 165 -11.61 -6.68 0.25
N PHE A 166 -10.78 -7.70 0.50
CA PHE A 166 -10.31 -7.97 1.86
C PHE A 166 -9.52 -6.81 2.45
N GLY A 167 -8.70 -6.14 1.64
CA GLY A 167 -8.03 -4.90 2.02
C GLY A 167 -8.97 -3.77 2.41
N VAL A 168 -10.04 -3.56 1.64
CA VAL A 168 -11.10 -2.60 1.96
C VAL A 168 -11.76 -2.94 3.29
N ILE A 169 -12.19 -4.20 3.48
CA ILE A 169 -12.83 -4.65 4.72
C ILE A 169 -11.88 -4.49 5.91
N SER A 170 -10.62 -4.90 5.76
CA SER A 170 -9.59 -4.76 6.78
C SER A 170 -9.37 -3.29 7.16
N SER A 171 -9.29 -2.39 6.17
CA SER A 171 -9.12 -0.96 6.42
C SER A 171 -10.31 -0.36 7.17
N ILE A 172 -11.54 -0.77 6.83
CA ILE A 172 -12.75 -0.35 7.54
C ILE A 172 -12.70 -0.84 9.00
N VAL A 173 -12.39 -2.12 9.23
CA VAL A 173 -12.23 -2.68 10.56
C VAL A 173 -11.22 -1.88 11.39
N MET A 174 -10.07 -1.54 10.80
CA MET A 174 -9.04 -0.77 11.49
C MET A 174 -9.44 0.69 11.75
N ILE A 175 -10.20 1.33 10.85
CA ILE A 175 -10.80 2.65 11.13
C ILE A 175 -11.72 2.56 12.34
N PHE A 176 -12.58 1.52 12.41
CA PHE A 176 -13.48 1.34 13.55
C PHE A 176 -12.74 1.07 14.86
N PHE A 177 -11.68 0.27 14.80
CA PHE A 177 -10.83 -0.01 15.95
C PHE A 177 -10.13 1.26 16.44
N PHE A 178 -9.43 1.98 15.56
CA PHE A 178 -8.64 3.14 15.99
C PHE A 178 -9.49 4.36 16.35
N ALA A 179 -10.55 4.66 15.59
CA ALA A 179 -11.33 5.88 15.81
C ALA A 179 -12.44 5.72 16.87
N PHE A 180 -12.90 4.50 17.12
CA PHE A 180 -14.06 4.24 17.98
C PHE A 180 -13.84 3.15 19.02
N ASP A 181 -12.65 2.56 19.10
CA ASP A 181 -12.31 1.45 20.00
C ASP A 181 -13.22 0.21 19.82
N ILE A 182 -13.69 -0.01 18.58
CA ILE A 182 -14.55 -1.15 18.23
C ILE A 182 -13.67 -2.26 17.63
N ALA A 183 -13.30 -3.22 18.47
CA ALA A 183 -12.52 -4.38 18.04
C ALA A 183 -13.37 -5.36 17.20
N ALA A 184 -12.77 -5.87 16.12
CA ALA A 184 -13.39 -6.96 15.38
C ALA A 184 -13.29 -8.28 16.15
N PRO A 185 -14.27 -9.20 15.97
CA PRO A 185 -14.19 -10.53 16.55
C PRO A 185 -12.90 -11.28 16.15
N PRO A 186 -12.30 -12.10 17.04
CA PRO A 186 -11.03 -12.78 16.77
C PRO A 186 -11.00 -13.63 15.49
N GLN A 187 -12.14 -14.21 15.09
CA GLN A 187 -12.25 -14.95 13.81
C GLN A 187 -11.90 -14.11 12.56
N PHE A 188 -11.93 -12.77 12.65
CA PHE A 188 -11.53 -11.88 11.57
C PHE A 188 -10.05 -11.46 11.65
N GLY A 189 -9.26 -12.01 12.57
CA GLY A 189 -7.84 -11.70 12.72
C GLY A 189 -7.01 -11.92 11.45
N PHE A 190 -7.45 -12.83 10.56
CA PHE A 190 -6.81 -13.02 9.26
C PHE A 190 -6.83 -11.76 8.38
N LEU A 191 -7.78 -10.84 8.57
CA LEU A 191 -7.87 -9.59 7.81
C LEU A 191 -6.68 -8.67 8.08
N MET A 192 -5.99 -8.83 9.21
CA MET A 192 -4.82 -8.01 9.57
C MET A 192 -3.70 -8.14 8.54
N ILE A 193 -3.59 -9.28 7.84
CA ILE A 193 -2.60 -9.44 6.76
C ILE A 193 -2.79 -8.37 5.68
N PHE A 194 -4.03 -8.04 5.35
CA PHE A 194 -4.35 -7.04 4.33
C PHE A 194 -4.20 -5.59 4.82
N PHE A 195 -4.00 -5.38 6.12
CA PHE A 195 -3.65 -4.07 6.65
C PHE A 195 -2.14 -3.76 6.54
N ILE A 196 -1.32 -4.80 6.36
CA ILE A 196 0.13 -4.65 6.22
C ILE A 196 0.45 -3.73 5.03
N PRO A 197 1.28 -2.68 5.23
CA PRO A 197 1.58 -1.69 4.20
C PRO A 197 2.12 -2.22 2.87
N GLY A 198 2.75 -3.39 2.87
CA GLY A 198 3.31 -4.02 1.67
C GLY A 198 2.29 -4.76 0.80
N ILE A 199 1.10 -5.11 1.30
CA ILE A 199 0.12 -5.88 0.50
C ILE A 199 -0.44 -5.11 -0.70
N PRO A 200 -0.78 -3.80 -0.60
CA PRO A 200 -1.14 -3.01 -1.78
C PRO A 200 -0.10 -3.07 -2.89
N PHE A 201 1.19 -3.10 -2.54
CA PHE A 201 2.28 -3.23 -3.51
C PHE A 201 2.27 -4.57 -4.22
N LEU A 202 1.89 -5.66 -3.55
CA LEU A 202 1.74 -6.98 -4.18
C LEU A 202 0.63 -7.00 -5.24
N LEU A 203 -0.48 -6.33 -4.95
CA LEU A 203 -1.57 -6.20 -5.93
C LEU A 203 -1.17 -5.32 -7.11
N LEU A 204 -0.41 -4.25 -6.85
CA LEU A 204 0.17 -3.39 -7.88
C LEU A 204 1.18 -4.16 -8.76
N TYR A 205 2.03 -4.99 -8.17
CA TYR A 205 2.90 -5.91 -8.92
C TYR A 205 2.09 -6.82 -9.84
N TRP A 206 1.05 -7.48 -9.31
CA TRP A 206 0.19 -8.36 -10.09
C TRP A 206 -0.51 -7.62 -11.25
N LEU A 207 -0.94 -6.38 -11.00
CA LEU A 207 -1.46 -5.50 -12.05
C LEU A 207 -0.43 -5.23 -13.15
N GLY A 208 0.83 -4.98 -12.79
CA GLY A 208 1.96 -4.86 -13.72
C GLY A 208 2.15 -6.11 -14.58
N VAL A 209 2.14 -7.30 -13.95
CA VAL A 209 2.21 -8.58 -14.67
C VAL A 209 1.05 -8.73 -15.66
N GLY A 210 -0.17 -8.38 -15.27
CA GLY A 210 -1.34 -8.44 -16.17
C GLY A 210 -1.23 -7.50 -17.37
N LEU A 211 -0.59 -6.35 -17.21
CA LEU A 211 -0.33 -5.42 -18.30
C LEU A 211 0.78 -5.90 -19.25
N LEU A 212 1.81 -6.58 -18.73
CA LEU A 212 2.91 -7.12 -19.53
C LEU A 212 2.56 -8.40 -20.29
N THR A 213 1.62 -9.19 -19.75
CA THR A 213 1.25 -10.50 -20.31
C THR A 213 0.17 -10.44 -21.38
N LYS A 214 -0.49 -9.29 -21.56
CA LYS A 214 -1.47 -9.12 -22.64
C LYS A 214 -0.77 -9.05 -24.00
N ARG A 215 -0.95 -10.09 -24.82
CA ARG A 215 -0.46 -10.10 -26.20
C ARG A 215 -1.19 -9.07 -27.07
N PRO A 216 -0.52 -8.45 -28.06
CA PRO A 216 -1.14 -7.55 -29.05
C PRO A 216 -2.23 -8.19 -29.94
N GLU A 217 -2.49 -9.49 -29.82
CA GLU A 217 -3.31 -10.31 -30.74
C GLU A 217 -4.82 -10.25 -30.45
N SER A 218 -5.37 -9.07 -30.20
CA SER A 218 -6.83 -8.85 -30.29
C SER A 218 -7.18 -7.71 -31.25
N ILE A 219 -6.30 -7.42 -32.21
CA ILE A 219 -6.52 -6.45 -33.29
C ILE A 219 -7.07 -7.12 -34.56
N ASN A 220 -6.97 -8.44 -34.71
CA ASN A 220 -7.51 -9.15 -35.87
C ASN A 220 -8.20 -10.46 -35.45
N THR A 221 -9.46 -10.39 -35.04
CA THR A 221 -10.51 -11.39 -35.27
C THR A 221 -11.85 -10.67 -35.26
#